data_AF-A0A9D4VUJ9-F1
#
_entry.id   AF-A0A9D4VUJ9-F1
#
_cell.length_a   1.000
_cell.length_b   1.000
_cell.length_c   1.000
_cell.angle_alpha   90.00
_cell.angle_beta   90.00
_cell.angle_gamma   90.00
#
_symmetry.space_group_name_H-M   'P 1'
#
loop_
_entity.id
_entity.type
_entity.pdbx_description
1 polymer ?
#
loop_
_entity_poly.entity_id
_entity_poly.type
_entity_poly.pdbx_seq_one_letter_code
_entity_poly.pdbx_strand_id
1 'polypeptide(L)'
;SNSHFSINLPNLPAAPPHNMSKTTASAAESPHNGFETPTLDTESPTLLHSISEHGGYAYVRMASLAASGDVRAAEAVREMAWEQLHSGPWHSVLPVWRDAYSMACLHVAKHHYGNGEFKEALRALDMGIIMGGNLLRKDLDSAIGKVSEKARNLRVSDRSCQDFGSDDHRLVDLDFDVSKVLQLLPVKSLASKLVVKRSALSLEKFLKDHYLSGSPVIISDCMAHWPAKKNWNNKDYLLRVAGDRTVPVEVITLIDDILVVIMHGTFFEEQMYREKVLKAGALV
;
A
#
# COMPACT_ATOMS: atom_id res chain seq x y z
N SER A 1 92.86 27.84 -18.80
CA SER A 1 92.55 29.21 -19.22
C SER A 1 91.64 29.19 -20.44
N ASN A 2 90.63 30.06 -20.44
CA ASN A 2 89.54 30.24 -21.41
C ASN A 2 88.43 29.16 -21.36
N SER A 3 87.14 29.49 -21.32
CA SER A 3 86.43 30.78 -21.13
C SER A 3 84.94 30.48 -20.97
N HIS A 4 84.30 31.22 -20.07
CA HIS A 4 82.86 31.31 -19.82
C HIS A 4 82.03 31.62 -21.08
N PHE A 5 80.79 31.12 -21.12
CA PHE A 5 79.64 31.98 -21.42
C PHE A 5 78.42 31.52 -20.59
N SER A 6 77.96 32.43 -19.73
CA SER A 6 76.79 32.28 -18.87
C SER A 6 75.55 32.86 -19.57
N ILE A 7 74.40 32.25 -19.37
CA ILE A 7 73.09 32.94 -19.49
C ILE A 7 72.32 32.64 -18.20
N ASN A 8 72.08 33.70 -17.44
CA ASN A 8 71.25 33.74 -16.23
C ASN A 8 70.00 34.57 -16.56
N LEU A 9 68.81 34.14 -16.16
CA LEU A 9 67.65 34.97 -15.82
C LEU A 9 66.53 34.05 -15.21
N PRO A 10 65.59 34.55 -14.40
CA PRO A 10 65.74 34.81 -12.97
C PRO A 10 64.73 34.04 -12.06
N ASN A 11 65.03 34.06 -10.75
CA ASN A 11 64.33 33.46 -9.59
C ASN A 11 62.84 33.81 -9.43
N LEU A 12 62.04 32.88 -8.87
CA LEU A 12 61.07 33.05 -7.73
C LEU A 12 60.22 31.76 -7.48
N PRO A 13 59.57 31.54 -6.32
CA PRO A 13 60.13 30.74 -5.21
C PRO A 13 59.26 29.54 -4.76
N ALA A 14 59.79 28.84 -3.74
CA ALA A 14 59.11 28.21 -2.60
C ALA A 14 58.79 26.70 -2.64
N ALA A 15 59.27 26.00 -1.61
CA ALA A 15 58.54 24.96 -0.90
C ALA A 15 58.19 25.50 0.50
N PRO A 16 57.01 25.20 1.06
CA PRO A 16 56.96 24.13 2.06
C PRO A 16 55.69 23.23 1.95
N PRO A 17 55.59 22.14 2.75
CA PRO A 17 54.88 20.91 2.36
C PRO A 17 53.47 20.74 2.98
N HIS A 18 52.83 19.64 2.56
CA HIS A 18 51.67 18.95 3.13
C HIS A 18 50.28 19.60 3.00
N ASN A 19 49.44 18.97 2.17
CA ASN A 19 48.09 18.63 2.61
C ASN A 19 47.61 17.33 1.92
N MET A 20 47.45 16.25 2.68
CA MET A 20 46.77 15.04 2.22
C MET A 20 45.27 15.32 2.23
N SER A 21 44.70 15.64 1.08
CA SER A 21 43.25 15.65 0.92
C SER A 21 42.74 14.21 0.94
N LYS A 22 42.29 13.78 2.13
CA LYS A 22 41.39 12.63 2.30
C LYS A 22 40.15 12.85 1.43
N THR A 23 40.14 12.25 0.25
CA THR A 23 38.88 11.93 -0.42
C THR A 23 38.28 10.79 0.39
N THR A 24 37.47 11.12 1.38
CA THR A 24 36.55 10.17 1.98
C THR A 24 35.58 9.76 0.88
N ALA A 25 35.84 8.59 0.30
CA ALA A 25 34.80 7.84 -0.39
C ALA A 25 33.61 7.77 0.57
N SER A 26 32.52 8.43 0.21
CA SER A 26 31.23 8.20 0.84
C SER A 26 31.00 6.70 0.80
N ALA A 27 30.94 6.08 1.97
CA ALA A 27 30.60 4.68 2.10
C ALA A 27 29.27 4.49 1.37
N ALA A 28 29.29 3.69 0.30
CA ALA A 28 28.08 3.23 -0.34
C ALA A 28 27.24 2.56 0.76
N GLU A 29 26.13 3.18 1.13
CA GLU A 29 25.13 2.55 1.98
C GLU A 29 24.77 1.22 1.33
N SER A 30 24.94 0.13 2.07
CA SER A 30 24.59 -1.19 1.59
C SER A 30 23.09 -1.16 1.24
N PRO A 31 22.68 -1.64 0.05
CA PRO A 31 21.29 -1.56 -0.42
C PRO A 31 20.27 -2.31 0.46
N HIS A 32 20.74 -3.02 1.49
CA HIS A 32 19.93 -3.77 2.45
C HIS A 32 19.63 -3.02 3.76
N ASN A 33 20.28 -1.89 4.05
CA ASN A 33 20.33 -1.31 5.39
C ASN A 33 19.05 -0.56 5.84
N GLY A 34 17.91 -0.80 5.20
CA GLY A 34 16.66 -0.09 5.48
C GLY A 34 15.39 -0.92 5.41
N PHE A 35 15.47 -2.25 5.26
CA PHE A 35 14.33 -3.15 5.17
C PHE A 35 14.53 -4.34 6.13
N GLU A 36 14.42 -4.05 7.42
CA GLU A 36 14.56 -5.01 8.52
C GLU A 36 13.25 -5.77 8.74
N THR A 37 13.35 -7.06 9.02
CA THR A 37 12.23 -7.97 9.26
C THR A 37 12.51 -8.85 10.48
N PRO A 38 12.58 -8.25 11.69
CA PRO A 38 13.04 -8.95 12.89
C PRO A 38 12.14 -10.12 13.32
N THR A 39 10.83 -10.02 13.06
CA THR A 39 9.90 -11.11 13.35
C THR A 39 10.16 -12.28 12.40
N LEU A 40 10.31 -12.00 11.11
CA LEU A 40 10.67 -13.00 10.11
C LEU A 40 12.01 -13.64 10.45
N ASP A 41 13.03 -12.86 10.80
CA ASP A 41 14.36 -13.37 11.13
C ASP A 41 14.31 -14.34 12.34
N THR A 42 13.46 -14.05 13.32
CA THR A 42 13.28 -14.88 14.52
C THR A 42 12.44 -16.14 14.25
N GLU A 43 11.32 -15.99 13.54
CA GLU A 43 10.33 -17.05 13.36
C GLU A 43 10.61 -17.95 12.15
N SER A 44 11.48 -17.54 11.22
CA SER A 44 11.78 -18.28 9.98
C SER A 44 12.13 -19.75 10.21
N PRO A 45 13.01 -20.15 11.15
CA PRO A 45 13.35 -21.55 11.33
C PRO A 45 12.13 -22.41 11.71
N THR A 46 11.31 -21.92 12.64
CA THR A 46 10.09 -22.60 13.10
C THR A 46 9.05 -22.68 12.00
N LEU A 47 8.83 -21.57 11.29
CA LEU A 47 7.87 -21.52 10.18
C LEU A 47 8.29 -22.46 9.04
N LEU A 48 9.55 -22.42 8.61
CA LEU A 48 10.06 -23.30 7.56
C LEU A 48 10.00 -24.78 7.96
N HIS A 49 10.26 -25.10 9.23
CA HIS A 49 10.08 -26.45 9.73
C HIS A 49 8.62 -26.89 9.63
N SER A 50 7.67 -26.07 10.10
CA SER A 50 6.24 -26.38 10.00
C SER A 50 5.76 -26.52 8.55
N ILE A 51 6.24 -25.66 7.64
CA ILE A 51 5.95 -25.79 6.20
C ILE A 51 6.45 -27.14 5.67
N SER A 52 7.64 -27.59 6.08
CA SER A 52 8.20 -28.88 5.67
C SER A 52 7.38 -30.08 6.16
N GLU A 53 6.82 -30.02 7.38
CA GLU A 53 5.95 -31.07 7.93
C GLU A 53 4.66 -31.24 7.10
N HIS A 54 4.21 -30.16 6.47
CA HIS A 54 3.04 -30.14 5.58
C HIS A 54 3.42 -30.34 4.10
N GLY A 55 4.59 -30.92 3.82
CA GLY A 55 5.03 -31.28 2.47
C GLY A 55 5.67 -30.14 1.66
N GLY A 56 5.91 -28.97 2.26
CA GLY A 56 6.47 -27.79 1.60
C GLY A 56 7.98 -27.80 1.39
N TYR A 57 8.61 -28.96 1.18
CA TYR A 57 10.08 -29.07 1.04
C TYR A 57 10.66 -28.20 -0.09
N ALA A 58 9.96 -28.14 -1.22
CA ALA A 58 10.35 -27.29 -2.35
C ALA A 58 10.28 -25.79 -1.98
N TYR A 59 9.24 -25.39 -1.26
CA TYR A 59 9.10 -24.04 -0.73
C TYR A 59 10.27 -23.69 0.19
N VAL A 60 10.62 -24.56 1.16
CA VAL A 60 11.70 -24.30 2.12
C VAL A 60 13.05 -24.09 1.45
N ARG A 61 13.36 -24.91 0.44
CA ARG A 61 14.60 -24.75 -0.35
C ARG A 61 14.63 -23.40 -1.06
N MET A 62 13.53 -23.03 -1.72
CA MET A 62 13.46 -21.76 -2.46
C MET A 62 13.42 -20.55 -1.51
N ALA A 63 12.79 -20.66 -0.34
CA ALA A 63 12.75 -19.61 0.67
C ALA A 63 14.14 -19.29 1.22
N SER A 64 15.00 -20.31 1.37
CA SER A 64 16.40 -20.12 1.77
C SER A 64 17.18 -19.30 0.72
N LEU A 65 16.94 -19.55 -0.58
CA LEU A 65 17.53 -18.76 -1.67
C LEU A 65 16.95 -17.34 -1.71
N ALA A 66 15.63 -17.19 -1.51
CA ALA A 66 14.98 -15.89 -1.43
C ALA A 66 15.53 -15.03 -0.28
N ALA A 67 15.77 -15.64 0.89
CA ALA A 67 16.41 -14.98 2.03
C ALA A 67 17.84 -14.51 1.71
N SER A 68 18.56 -15.23 0.85
CA SER A 68 19.88 -14.82 0.35
C SER A 68 19.83 -13.72 -0.73
N GLY A 69 18.64 -13.29 -1.14
CA GLY A 69 18.43 -12.21 -2.11
C GLY A 69 18.12 -12.68 -3.54
N ASP A 70 17.90 -13.97 -3.77
CA ASP A 70 17.50 -14.47 -5.09
C ASP A 70 16.03 -14.09 -5.39
N VAL A 71 15.87 -13.21 -6.38
CA VAL A 71 14.58 -12.67 -6.83
C VAL A 71 13.68 -13.75 -7.41
N ARG A 72 14.25 -14.62 -8.26
CA ARG A 72 13.48 -15.69 -8.91
C ARG A 72 12.99 -16.67 -7.87
N ALA A 73 13.80 -16.88 -6.82
CA ALA A 73 13.38 -17.70 -5.71
C ALA A 73 12.27 -17.04 -4.87
N ALA A 74 12.35 -15.72 -4.63
CA ALA A 74 11.31 -14.96 -3.93
C ALA A 74 9.97 -15.00 -4.68
N GLU A 75 9.98 -14.86 -6.00
CA GLU A 75 8.78 -15.00 -6.83
C GLU A 75 8.26 -16.45 -6.81
N ALA A 76 9.15 -17.44 -6.94
CA ALA A 76 8.77 -18.86 -6.92
C ALA A 76 8.08 -19.25 -5.60
N VAL A 77 8.60 -18.83 -4.44
CA VAL A 77 7.93 -19.11 -3.16
C VAL A 77 6.58 -18.41 -3.05
N ARG A 78 6.42 -17.22 -3.61
CA ARG A 78 5.14 -16.51 -3.64
C ARG A 78 4.10 -17.30 -4.44
N GLU A 79 4.45 -17.77 -5.64
CA GLU A 79 3.56 -18.58 -6.48
C GLU A 79 3.23 -19.92 -5.81
N MET A 80 4.22 -20.60 -5.23
CA MET A 80 3.99 -21.85 -4.47
C MET A 80 2.99 -21.65 -3.32
N ALA A 81 3.18 -20.61 -2.50
CA ALA A 81 2.25 -20.31 -1.42
C ALA A 81 0.88 -19.89 -1.96
N TRP A 82 0.82 -19.11 -3.05
CA TRP A 82 -0.42 -18.73 -3.71
C TRP A 82 -1.24 -19.94 -4.14
N GLU A 83 -0.62 -20.94 -4.77
CA GLU A 83 -1.28 -22.19 -5.16
C GLU A 83 -1.87 -22.91 -3.95
N GLN A 84 -1.15 -22.93 -2.83
CA GLN A 84 -1.64 -23.54 -1.58
C GLN A 84 -2.84 -22.78 -1.01
N LEU A 85 -2.84 -21.45 -1.06
CA LEU A 85 -3.97 -20.62 -0.62
C LEU A 85 -5.23 -20.83 -1.48
N HIS A 86 -5.07 -21.22 -2.76
CA HIS A 86 -6.17 -21.39 -3.71
C HIS A 86 -6.49 -22.86 -4.02
N SER A 87 -5.95 -23.79 -3.23
CA SER A 87 -6.18 -25.23 -3.38
C SER A 87 -7.59 -25.68 -2.94
N GLY A 88 -8.35 -24.82 -2.24
CA GLY A 88 -9.69 -25.12 -1.74
C GLY A 88 -10.35 -23.93 -1.03
N PRO A 89 -11.47 -24.15 -0.32
CA PRO A 89 -12.16 -23.09 0.42
C PRO A 89 -11.24 -22.43 1.44
N TRP A 90 -11.29 -21.09 1.53
CA TRP A 90 -10.39 -20.30 2.38
C TRP A 90 -10.28 -20.79 3.83
N HIS A 91 -11.41 -21.17 4.44
CA HIS A 91 -11.47 -21.65 5.82
C HIS A 91 -10.75 -23.00 6.05
N SER A 92 -10.45 -23.74 4.97
CA SER A 92 -9.75 -25.03 5.01
C SER A 92 -8.26 -24.91 4.75
N VAL A 93 -7.80 -23.73 4.31
CA VAL A 93 -6.37 -23.46 4.08
C VAL A 93 -5.63 -23.46 5.40
N LEU A 94 -4.56 -24.26 5.48
CA LEU A 94 -3.74 -24.36 6.69
C LEU A 94 -3.10 -22.99 7.03
N PRO A 95 -3.11 -22.56 8.31
CA PRO A 95 -2.52 -21.30 8.73
C PRO A 95 -1.06 -21.12 8.29
N VAL A 96 -0.28 -22.20 8.29
CA VAL A 96 1.13 -22.22 7.89
C VAL A 96 1.36 -21.70 6.47
N TRP A 97 0.44 -21.97 5.53
CA TRP A 97 0.54 -21.50 4.15
C TRP A 97 0.19 -20.01 4.00
N ARG A 98 -0.63 -19.47 4.93
CA ARG A 98 -0.88 -18.03 5.00
C ARG A 98 0.35 -17.29 5.51
N ASP A 99 1.01 -17.83 6.53
CA ASP A 99 2.27 -17.26 7.04
C ASP A 99 3.42 -17.42 6.00
N ALA A 100 3.44 -18.52 5.25
CA ALA A 100 4.34 -18.71 4.11
C ALA A 100 4.11 -17.62 3.04
N TYR A 101 2.85 -17.35 2.67
CA TYR A 101 2.55 -16.28 1.71
C TYR A 101 3.02 -14.90 2.21
N SER A 102 2.82 -14.57 3.50
CA SER A 102 3.36 -13.35 4.12
C SER A 102 4.89 -13.26 4.01
N MET A 103 5.61 -14.36 4.27
CA MET A 103 7.07 -14.45 4.15
C MET A 103 7.52 -14.19 2.70
N ALA A 104 6.88 -14.83 1.73
CA ALA A 104 7.19 -14.63 0.32
C ALA A 104 6.97 -13.18 -0.12
N CYS A 105 5.87 -12.55 0.31
CA CYS A 105 5.58 -11.14 0.07
C CYS A 105 6.66 -10.22 0.63
N LEU A 106 7.19 -10.49 1.84
CA LEU A 106 8.31 -9.73 2.42
C LEU A 106 9.59 -9.86 1.59
N HIS A 107 9.93 -11.07 1.12
CA HIS A 107 11.10 -11.28 0.26
C HIS A 107 11.00 -10.51 -1.07
N VAL A 108 9.85 -10.60 -1.74
CA VAL A 108 9.61 -9.86 -2.99
C VAL A 108 9.65 -8.35 -2.74
N ALA A 109 9.02 -7.86 -1.66
CA ALA A 109 9.02 -6.45 -1.33
C ALA A 109 10.44 -5.92 -1.02
N LYS A 110 11.26 -6.70 -0.32
CA LYS A 110 12.66 -6.36 -0.04
C LYS A 110 13.46 -6.15 -1.33
N HIS A 111 13.21 -6.98 -2.34
CA HIS A 111 13.86 -6.83 -3.64
C HIS A 111 13.44 -5.53 -4.36
N HIS A 112 12.13 -5.33 -4.56
CA HIS A 112 11.61 -4.11 -5.19
C HIS A 112 12.05 -2.84 -4.46
N TYR A 113 12.08 -2.87 -3.13
CA TYR A 113 12.57 -1.77 -2.32
C TYR A 113 14.05 -1.44 -2.58
N GLY A 114 14.90 -2.47 -2.74
CA GLY A 114 16.31 -2.30 -3.08
C GLY A 114 16.52 -1.70 -4.48
N ASN A 115 15.62 -1.97 -5.42
CA ASN A 115 15.64 -1.41 -6.78
C ASN A 115 15.03 0.00 -6.89
N GLY A 116 14.43 0.52 -5.81
CA GLY A 116 13.68 1.78 -5.82
C GLY A 116 12.27 1.69 -6.40
N GLU A 117 11.76 0.47 -6.60
CA GLU A 117 10.42 0.18 -7.15
C GLU A 117 9.36 0.19 -6.04
N PHE A 118 9.20 1.33 -5.36
CA PHE A 118 8.39 1.41 -4.13
C PHE A 118 6.90 1.06 -4.32
N LYS A 119 6.33 1.29 -5.51
CA LYS A 119 4.95 0.90 -5.82
C LYS A 119 4.79 -0.62 -5.84
N GLU A 120 5.71 -1.34 -6.49
CA GLU A 120 5.68 -2.80 -6.53
C GLU A 120 6.00 -3.41 -5.16
N ALA A 121 6.89 -2.77 -4.39
CA ALA A 121 7.14 -3.16 -3.00
C ALA A 121 5.86 -3.01 -2.14
N LEU A 122 5.15 -1.88 -2.23
CA LEU A 122 3.87 -1.70 -1.53
C LEU A 122 2.82 -2.73 -1.97
N ARG A 123 2.72 -3.01 -3.26
CA ARG A 123 1.80 -4.02 -3.80
C ARG A 123 2.06 -5.39 -3.21
N ALA A 124 3.33 -5.83 -3.17
CA ALA A 124 3.70 -7.10 -2.57
C ALA A 124 3.35 -7.17 -1.08
N LEU A 125 3.59 -6.08 -0.34
CA LEU A 125 3.28 -5.99 1.09
C LEU A 125 1.78 -5.99 1.38
N ASP A 126 1.00 -5.22 0.62
CA ASP A 126 -0.45 -5.18 0.75
C ASP A 126 -1.06 -6.56 0.45
N MET A 127 -0.53 -7.29 -0.54
CA MET A 127 -0.92 -8.67 -0.78
C MET A 127 -0.65 -9.58 0.42
N GLY A 128 0.50 -9.42 1.08
CA GLY A 128 0.81 -10.13 2.32
C GLY A 128 -0.15 -9.79 3.47
N ILE A 129 -0.66 -8.55 3.51
CA ILE A 129 -1.68 -8.12 4.49
C ILE A 129 -3.06 -8.69 4.22
N ILE A 130 -3.45 -8.78 2.94
CA ILE A 130 -4.79 -9.20 2.50
C ILE A 130 -4.91 -10.72 2.55
N MET A 131 -3.91 -11.44 2.04
CA MET A 131 -3.95 -12.89 1.84
C MET A 131 -3.03 -13.66 2.81
N GLY A 132 -2.18 -12.97 3.55
CA GLY A 132 -1.23 -13.62 4.44
C GLY A 132 -1.78 -13.90 5.83
N GLY A 133 -0.96 -14.60 6.63
CA GLY A 133 -1.23 -14.90 8.03
C GLY A 133 -0.73 -13.81 8.97
N ASN A 134 -1.12 -13.91 10.25
CA ASN A 134 -0.85 -12.89 11.26
C ASN A 134 0.56 -12.95 11.85
N LEU A 135 1.32 -14.03 11.65
CA LEU A 135 2.63 -14.23 12.29
C LEU A 135 3.59 -13.07 11.99
N LEU A 136 3.62 -12.64 10.72
CA LEU A 136 4.56 -11.64 10.22
C LEU A 136 3.93 -10.24 10.07
N ARG A 137 2.76 -10.01 10.70
CA ARG A 137 1.99 -8.78 10.51
C ARG A 137 2.76 -7.52 10.91
N LYS A 138 3.52 -7.59 12.00
CA LYS A 138 4.34 -6.46 12.49
C LYS A 138 5.39 -6.04 11.47
N ASP A 139 6.05 -7.00 10.83
CA ASP A 139 7.07 -6.74 9.82
C ASP A 139 6.45 -6.16 8.55
N LEU A 140 5.30 -6.69 8.11
CA LEU A 140 4.53 -6.14 6.98
C LEU A 140 4.13 -4.68 7.23
N ASP A 141 3.54 -4.38 8.39
CA ASP A 141 3.10 -3.01 8.73
C ASP A 141 4.30 -2.05 8.83
N SER A 142 5.42 -2.49 9.42
CA SER A 142 6.67 -1.70 9.49
C SER A 142 7.25 -1.43 8.10
N ALA A 143 7.32 -2.46 7.25
CA ALA A 143 7.80 -2.35 5.88
C ALA A 143 6.95 -1.38 5.06
N ILE A 144 5.61 -1.44 5.18
CA ILE A 144 4.70 -0.51 4.49
C ILE A 144 4.95 0.93 4.91
N GLY A 145 5.15 1.18 6.21
CA GLY A 145 5.50 2.50 6.73
C GLY A 145 6.76 3.04 6.07
N LYS A 146 7.83 2.24 6.05
CA LYS A 146 9.13 2.59 5.45
C LYS A 146 9.02 2.84 3.93
N VAL A 147 8.35 1.95 3.20
CA VAL A 147 8.19 2.06 1.74
C VAL A 147 7.33 3.27 1.39
N SER A 148 6.24 3.52 2.13
CA SER A 148 5.37 4.69 1.94
C SER A 148 6.10 6.00 2.18
N GLU A 149 6.96 6.06 3.20
CA GLU A 149 7.78 7.23 3.48
C GLU A 149 8.75 7.53 2.34
N LYS A 150 9.49 6.53 1.86
CA LYS A 150 10.39 6.70 0.71
C LYS A 150 9.64 7.11 -0.56
N ALA A 151 8.50 6.48 -0.85
CA ALA A 151 7.67 6.82 -1.99
C ALA A 151 7.18 8.29 -1.94
N ARG A 152 6.80 8.78 -0.75
CA ARG A 152 6.39 10.19 -0.55
C ARG A 152 7.56 11.15 -0.75
N ASN A 153 8.73 10.85 -0.19
CA ASN A 153 9.89 11.74 -0.30
C ASN A 153 10.31 11.94 -1.77
N LEU A 154 10.25 10.90 -2.60
CA LEU A 154 10.52 11.02 -4.03
C LEU A 154 9.47 11.86 -4.79
N ARG A 155 8.19 11.75 -4.40
CA ARG A 155 7.13 12.59 -4.98
C ARG A 155 7.26 14.06 -4.63
N VAL A 156 7.82 14.38 -3.47
CA VAL A 156 8.04 15.77 -3.04
C VAL A 156 9.20 16.39 -3.80
N SER A 157 10.28 15.64 -4.05
CA SER A 157 11.41 16.13 -4.87
C SER A 157 11.04 16.39 -6.33
N ASP A 158 10.07 15.64 -6.87
CA ASP A 158 9.64 15.74 -8.28
C ASP A 158 8.59 16.85 -8.50
N ARG A 159 7.96 17.35 -7.42
CA ARG A 159 6.80 18.27 -7.48
C ARG A 159 7.17 19.73 -7.23
N SER A 160 8.33 20.19 -7.71
CA SER A 160 8.72 21.61 -7.64
C SER A 160 7.85 22.55 -8.50
N CYS A 161 6.81 22.05 -9.17
CA CYS A 161 5.98 22.86 -10.06
C CYS A 161 4.66 22.15 -10.41
N GLN A 162 3.68 22.15 -9.51
CA GLN A 162 2.25 22.11 -9.88
C GLN A 162 1.38 22.44 -8.68
N ASP A 163 1.04 23.73 -8.58
CA ASP A 163 -0.02 24.27 -7.74
C ASP A 163 -1.35 23.93 -8.42
N PHE A 164 -2.08 22.95 -7.91
CA PHE A 164 -3.46 22.67 -8.33
C PHE A 164 -4.42 23.23 -7.27
N GLY A 165 -4.51 24.55 -7.24
CA GLY A 165 -5.67 25.24 -6.67
C GLY A 165 -6.81 25.25 -7.68
N SER A 166 -7.66 24.23 -7.64
CA SER A 166 -8.97 24.26 -8.32
C SER A 166 -10.00 23.56 -7.45
N ASP A 167 -11.22 24.10 -7.37
CA ASP A 167 -12.35 23.48 -6.66
C ASP A 167 -12.79 22.12 -7.28
N ASP A 168 -12.15 21.67 -8.37
CA ASP A 168 -12.42 20.43 -9.14
C ASP A 168 -11.96 19.13 -8.44
N HIS A 169 -11.28 19.21 -7.29
CA HIS A 169 -10.78 18.03 -6.57
C HIS A 169 -11.78 17.48 -5.53
N ARG A 170 -13.04 17.92 -5.54
CA ARG A 170 -14.10 17.40 -4.66
C ARG A 170 -14.73 16.14 -5.25
N LEU A 171 -14.88 15.09 -4.43
CA LEU A 171 -15.51 13.85 -4.88
C LEU A 171 -17.04 13.96 -5.00
N VAL A 172 -17.64 14.77 -4.13
CA VAL A 172 -19.08 15.00 -4.10
C VAL A 172 -19.33 16.50 -4.16
N ASP A 173 -19.99 16.91 -5.24
CA ASP A 173 -20.61 18.23 -5.34
C ASP A 173 -21.71 18.35 -4.29
N LEU A 174 -21.79 19.50 -3.64
CA LEU A 174 -22.81 19.75 -2.60
C LEU A 174 -24.25 19.64 -3.15
N ASP A 175 -24.42 19.78 -4.46
CA ASP A 175 -25.71 19.69 -5.15
C ASP A 175 -26.03 18.24 -5.55
N PHE A 176 -26.56 17.50 -4.58
CA PHE A 176 -27.10 16.16 -4.79
C PHE A 176 -28.51 16.25 -5.41
N ASP A 177 -28.64 16.01 -6.73
CA ASP A 177 -29.94 15.96 -7.41
C ASP A 177 -30.69 14.66 -7.09
N VAL A 178 -31.54 14.75 -6.07
CA VAL A 178 -32.41 13.67 -5.61
C VAL A 178 -33.29 13.14 -6.76
N SER A 179 -33.75 14.00 -7.67
CA SER A 179 -34.66 13.62 -8.75
C SER A 179 -34.00 12.65 -9.72
N LYS A 180 -32.73 12.91 -10.06
CA LYS A 180 -31.94 12.03 -10.93
C LYS A 180 -31.66 10.68 -10.29
N VAL A 181 -31.38 10.64 -8.99
CA VAL A 181 -31.15 9.38 -8.26
C VAL A 181 -32.43 8.55 -8.19
N LEU A 182 -33.58 9.16 -7.94
CA LEU A 182 -34.86 8.45 -7.90
C LEU A 182 -35.19 7.74 -9.23
N GLN A 183 -34.72 8.27 -10.36
CA GLN A 183 -34.88 7.62 -11.67
C GLN A 183 -33.93 6.43 -11.88
N LEU A 184 -32.80 6.39 -11.18
CA LEU A 184 -31.81 5.32 -11.28
C LEU A 184 -32.10 4.14 -10.35
N LEU A 185 -32.88 4.35 -9.29
CA LEU A 185 -33.17 3.32 -8.31
C LEU A 185 -34.16 2.29 -8.85
N PRO A 186 -33.95 0.98 -8.61
CA PRO A 186 -34.92 -0.06 -8.93
C PRO A 186 -36.30 0.22 -8.33
N VAL A 187 -37.34 -0.25 -9.01
CA VAL A 187 -38.74 -0.08 -8.55
C VAL A 187 -38.89 -0.67 -7.15
N LYS A 188 -39.52 0.08 -6.24
CA LYS A 188 -39.71 -0.24 -4.80
C LYS A 188 -38.47 -0.10 -3.89
N SER A 189 -37.34 0.42 -4.38
CA SER A 189 -36.14 0.65 -3.53
C SER A 189 -36.43 1.50 -2.28
N LEU A 190 -37.42 2.40 -2.36
CA LEU A 190 -37.85 3.27 -1.26
C LEU A 190 -39.24 2.92 -0.71
N ALA A 191 -39.76 1.72 -0.99
CA ALA A 191 -41.07 1.28 -0.50
C ALA A 191 -41.07 0.88 0.99
N SER A 192 -39.88 0.77 1.60
CA SER A 192 -39.70 0.45 3.01
C SER A 192 -40.09 1.61 3.93
N LYS A 193 -40.42 1.28 5.19
CA LYS A 193 -40.74 2.27 6.22
C LYS A 193 -39.56 3.23 6.42
N LEU A 194 -39.86 4.53 6.50
CA LEU A 194 -38.86 5.55 6.77
C LEU A 194 -38.19 5.27 8.14
N VAL A 195 -36.87 5.21 8.15
CA VAL A 195 -36.10 5.06 9.38
C VAL A 195 -36.10 6.38 10.15
N VAL A 196 -36.45 6.33 11.44
CA VAL A 196 -36.55 7.52 12.29
C VAL A 196 -35.16 8.13 12.51
N LYS A 197 -35.08 9.47 12.44
CA LYS A 197 -33.88 10.24 12.78
C LYS A 197 -33.96 10.78 14.20
N ARG A 198 -32.88 10.65 14.97
CA ARG A 198 -32.74 11.18 16.33
C ARG A 198 -31.37 11.82 16.52
N SER A 199 -31.32 13.04 17.04
CA SER A 199 -30.10 13.69 17.51
C SER A 199 -29.94 13.50 19.02
N ALA A 200 -28.70 13.58 19.52
CA ALA A 200 -28.37 13.52 20.95
C ALA A 200 -29.00 12.33 21.71
N LEU A 201 -29.06 11.16 21.07
CA LEU A 201 -29.62 9.95 21.66
C LEU A 201 -28.70 9.43 22.78
N SER A 202 -29.22 9.32 24.01
CA SER A 202 -28.45 8.72 25.11
C SER A 202 -28.30 7.21 24.90
N LEU A 203 -27.22 6.64 25.45
CA LEU A 203 -26.98 5.20 25.38
C LEU A 203 -28.17 4.40 25.93
N GLU A 204 -28.74 4.81 27.07
CA GLU A 204 -29.90 4.15 27.66
C GLU A 204 -31.13 4.16 26.74
N LYS A 205 -31.45 5.31 26.13
CA LYS A 205 -32.57 5.42 25.18
C LYS A 205 -32.32 4.59 23.93
N PHE A 206 -31.09 4.61 23.41
CA PHE A 206 -30.72 3.74 22.30
C PHE A 206 -30.92 2.26 22.63
N LEU A 207 -30.46 1.82 23.82
CA LEU A 207 -30.57 0.44 24.24
C LEU A 207 -32.04 0.01 24.37
N LYS A 208 -32.84 0.81 25.08
CA LYS A 208 -34.24 0.51 25.37
C LYS A 208 -35.12 0.57 24.13
N ASP A 209 -35.02 1.66 23.37
CA ASP A 209 -36.00 1.96 22.33
C ASP A 209 -35.64 1.31 20.98
N HIS A 210 -34.35 1.05 20.73
CA HIS A 210 -33.85 0.59 19.43
C HIS A 210 -33.08 -0.73 19.44
N TYR A 211 -32.08 -0.88 20.31
CA TYR A 211 -31.22 -2.06 20.34
C TYR A 211 -31.98 -3.34 20.74
N LEU A 212 -32.71 -3.30 21.86
CA LEU A 212 -33.46 -4.46 22.36
C LEU A 212 -34.60 -4.87 21.42
N SER A 213 -35.22 -3.89 20.75
CA SER A 213 -36.31 -4.13 19.80
C SER A 213 -35.81 -4.48 18.39
N GLY A 214 -34.50 -4.43 18.14
CA GLY A 214 -33.92 -4.60 16.80
C GLY A 214 -34.42 -3.57 15.78
N SER A 215 -34.89 -2.40 16.23
CA SER A 215 -35.48 -1.40 15.34
C SER A 215 -34.42 -0.41 14.83
N PRO A 216 -34.36 -0.18 13.50
CA PRO A 216 -33.35 0.72 12.93
C PRO A 216 -33.63 2.18 13.32
N VAL A 217 -32.56 2.94 13.55
CA VAL A 217 -32.59 4.38 13.84
C VAL A 217 -31.38 5.05 13.19
N ILE A 218 -31.59 6.25 12.65
CA ILE A 218 -30.50 7.11 12.17
C ILE A 218 -30.12 8.06 13.30
N ILE A 219 -28.90 7.92 13.82
CA ILE A 219 -28.37 8.82 14.84
C ILE A 219 -27.68 10.00 14.13
N SER A 220 -28.31 11.17 14.20
CA SER A 220 -27.80 12.40 13.59
C SER A 220 -26.78 13.10 14.50
N ASP A 221 -25.91 13.90 13.90
CA ASP A 221 -24.94 14.79 14.54
C ASP A 221 -23.79 14.15 15.34
N CYS A 222 -23.86 12.85 15.66
CA CYS A 222 -22.80 12.15 16.42
C CYS A 222 -21.43 12.17 15.73
N MET A 223 -21.41 12.18 14.39
CA MET A 223 -20.18 12.16 13.58
C MET A 223 -19.90 13.50 12.91
N ALA A 224 -20.66 14.57 13.24
CA ALA A 224 -20.58 15.84 12.54
C ALA A 224 -19.20 16.52 12.67
N HIS A 225 -18.50 16.26 13.77
CA HIS A 225 -17.17 16.80 14.08
C HIS A 225 -16.02 15.94 13.55
N TRP A 226 -16.30 14.82 12.87
CA TRP A 226 -15.24 13.92 12.40
C TRP A 226 -14.40 14.61 11.31
N PRO A 227 -13.06 14.54 11.39
CA PRO A 227 -12.18 15.07 10.36
C PRO A 227 -12.48 14.51 8.95
N ALA A 228 -13.00 13.29 8.87
CA ALA A 228 -13.42 12.64 7.63
C ALA A 228 -14.39 13.50 6.82
N LYS A 229 -15.33 14.22 7.47
CA LYS A 229 -16.30 15.08 6.79
C LYS A 229 -15.65 16.21 5.99
N LYS A 230 -14.50 16.71 6.46
CA LYS A 230 -13.70 17.73 5.77
C LYS A 230 -12.70 17.11 4.79
N ASN A 231 -11.99 16.07 5.22
CA ASN A 231 -10.80 15.59 4.52
C ASN A 231 -11.14 14.61 3.39
N TRP A 232 -12.12 13.72 3.57
CA TRP A 232 -12.38 12.64 2.62
C TRP A 232 -13.14 13.08 1.37
N ASN A 233 -13.75 14.28 1.39
CA ASN A 233 -14.31 14.85 0.16
C ASN A 233 -13.23 15.40 -0.78
N ASN A 234 -11.97 15.49 -0.33
CA ASN A 234 -10.85 15.94 -1.17
C ASN A 234 -10.18 14.71 -1.81
N LYS A 235 -10.27 14.61 -3.14
CA LYS A 235 -9.68 13.52 -3.92
C LYS A 235 -8.17 13.44 -3.75
N ASP A 236 -7.47 14.57 -3.75
CA ASP A 236 -6.01 14.61 -3.59
C ASP A 236 -5.58 14.18 -2.19
N TYR A 237 -6.40 14.47 -1.17
CA TYR A 237 -6.18 13.94 0.16
C TYR A 237 -6.19 12.41 0.12
N LEU A 238 -7.21 11.79 -0.50
CA LEU A 238 -7.34 10.34 -0.61
C LEU A 238 -6.21 9.72 -1.44
N LEU A 239 -5.89 10.30 -2.60
CA LEU A 239 -4.76 9.85 -3.42
C LEU A 239 -3.43 9.94 -2.67
N ARG A 240 -3.25 10.99 -1.85
CA ARG A 240 -2.03 11.16 -1.05
C ARG A 240 -1.93 10.15 0.10
N VAL A 241 -3.03 9.82 0.78
CA VAL A 241 -2.99 8.92 1.95
C VAL A 241 -3.11 7.45 1.59
N ALA A 242 -3.81 7.12 0.51
CA ALA A 242 -4.18 5.75 0.15
C ALA A 242 -4.04 5.41 -1.33
N GLY A 243 -3.68 6.36 -2.21
CA GLY A 243 -3.67 6.14 -3.66
C GLY A 243 -2.72 5.06 -4.15
N ASP A 244 -1.62 4.79 -3.44
CA ASP A 244 -0.69 3.69 -3.81
C ASP A 244 -1.03 2.34 -3.16
N ARG A 245 -2.07 2.30 -2.33
CA ARG A 245 -2.43 1.08 -1.60
C ARG A 245 -3.27 0.16 -2.47
N THR A 246 -3.04 -1.13 -2.33
CA THR A 246 -3.87 -2.17 -2.94
C THR A 246 -5.06 -2.44 -2.04
N VAL A 247 -6.26 -2.45 -2.62
CA VAL A 247 -7.51 -2.64 -1.87
C VAL A 247 -8.37 -3.72 -2.52
N PRO A 248 -9.03 -4.58 -1.72
CA PRO A 248 -10.04 -5.49 -2.24
C PRO A 248 -11.28 -4.68 -2.66
N VAL A 249 -11.83 -5.01 -3.82
CA VAL A 249 -13.00 -4.35 -4.40
C VAL A 249 -14.03 -5.40 -4.75
N GLU A 250 -15.20 -5.31 -4.15
CA GLU A 250 -16.33 -6.16 -4.50
C GLU A 250 -16.93 -5.70 -5.82
N VAL A 251 -16.90 -6.58 -6.81
CA VAL A 251 -17.59 -6.43 -8.09
C VAL A 251 -18.82 -7.33 -8.04
N ILE A 252 -19.97 -6.70 -7.87
CA ILE A 252 -21.26 -7.38 -7.87
C ILE A 252 -21.76 -7.41 -9.31
N THR A 253 -22.01 -8.60 -9.84
CA THR A 253 -22.75 -8.76 -11.09
C THR A 253 -24.23 -9.03 -10.78
N LEU A 254 -25.14 -8.79 -11.73
CA LEU A 254 -26.60 -8.97 -11.53
C LEU A 254 -27.04 -10.42 -11.26
N ILE A 255 -26.09 -11.35 -11.27
CA ILE A 255 -26.24 -12.77 -10.93
C ILE A 255 -25.53 -12.88 -9.57
N ASP A 256 -26.18 -13.42 -8.54
CA ASP A 256 -25.87 -13.28 -7.09
C ASP A 256 -24.45 -13.73 -6.60
N ASP A 257 -23.48 -13.87 -7.50
CA ASP A 257 -22.08 -14.14 -7.20
C ASP A 257 -21.32 -12.81 -6.95
N ILE A 258 -20.84 -12.64 -5.71
CA ILE A 258 -19.90 -11.57 -5.35
C ILE A 258 -18.50 -11.98 -5.84
N LEU A 259 -17.95 -11.24 -6.80
CA LEU A 259 -16.55 -11.38 -7.20
C LEU A 259 -15.71 -10.32 -6.48
N VAL A 260 -14.85 -10.73 -5.55
CA VAL A 260 -13.85 -9.82 -4.97
C VAL A 260 -12.67 -9.71 -5.94
N VAL A 261 -12.52 -8.55 -6.57
CA VAL A 261 -11.38 -8.20 -7.41
C VAL A 261 -10.40 -7.38 -6.59
N ILE A 262 -9.14 -7.78 -6.56
CA ILE A 262 -8.09 -6.96 -5.93
C ILE A 262 -7.68 -5.89 -6.92
N MET A 263 -8.02 -4.63 -6.64
CA MET A 263 -7.69 -3.50 -7.50
C MET A 263 -6.43 -2.82 -7.00
N HIS A 264 -5.57 -2.46 -7.95
CA HIS A 264 -4.36 -1.68 -7.69
C HIS A 264 -4.71 -0.19 -7.53
N GLY A 265 -3.73 0.63 -7.15
CA GLY A 265 -3.84 2.07 -6.85
C GLY A 265 -4.50 2.97 -7.91
N THR A 266 -5.04 2.42 -8.98
CA THR A 266 -5.91 3.06 -9.96
C THR A 266 -7.40 2.97 -9.62
N PHE A 267 -7.84 2.37 -8.50
CA PHE A 267 -9.28 2.28 -8.17
C PHE A 267 -10.02 3.62 -8.30
N PHE A 268 -9.44 4.70 -7.77
CA PHE A 268 -10.02 6.05 -7.85
C PHE A 268 -9.99 6.64 -9.27
N GLU A 269 -9.08 6.20 -10.13
CA GLU A 269 -8.99 6.68 -11.52
C GLU A 269 -9.90 5.85 -12.43
N GLU A 270 -9.90 4.52 -12.35
CA GLU A 270 -10.63 3.65 -13.27
C GLU A 270 -12.14 3.60 -13.00
N GLN A 271 -12.58 3.50 -11.75
CA GLN A 271 -14.02 3.36 -11.46
C GLN A 271 -14.74 4.72 -11.53
N MET A 272 -14.10 5.79 -11.06
CA MET A 272 -14.65 7.15 -11.17
C MET A 272 -14.75 7.61 -12.64
N TYR A 273 -13.85 7.13 -13.53
CA TYR A 273 -13.93 7.39 -14.97
C TYR A 273 -14.93 6.47 -15.68
N ARG A 274 -15.07 5.20 -15.27
CA ARG A 274 -16.12 4.30 -15.77
C ARG A 274 -17.52 4.81 -15.44
N GLU A 275 -17.72 5.47 -14.31
CA GLU A 275 -19.00 6.11 -14.00
C GLU A 275 -19.32 7.28 -14.95
N LYS A 276 -18.30 8.01 -15.43
CA LYS A 276 -18.46 9.05 -16.46
C LYS A 276 -18.75 8.43 -17.85
N VAL A 277 -18.10 7.33 -18.21
CA VAL A 277 -18.28 6.66 -19.51
C VAL A 277 -19.62 5.91 -19.60
N LEU A 278 -20.07 5.24 -18.53
CA LEU A 278 -21.40 4.61 -18.48
C LEU A 278 -22.53 5.66 -18.53
N LYS A 279 -22.31 6.85 -17.97
CA LYS A 279 -23.25 7.99 -18.12
C LYS A 279 -23.23 8.62 -19.51
N ALA A 280 -22.14 8.48 -20.28
CA ALA A 280 -22.04 8.96 -21.66
C ALA A 280 -22.56 7.94 -22.70
N GLY A 281 -22.42 6.63 -22.42
CA GLY A 281 -22.85 5.54 -23.30
C GLY A 281 -24.35 5.18 -23.21
N ALA A 282 -25.09 5.80 -22.29
CA ALA A 282 -26.56 5.66 -22.20
C ALA A 282 -27.31 6.78 -22.98
N LEU A 283 -26.60 7.54 -23.82
CA LEU A 283 -27.13 8.65 -24.63
C LEU A 283 -26.90 8.46 -26.14
N VAL A 284 -26.72 7.23 -26.62
CA VAL A 284 -26.81 6.86 -28.05
C VAL A 284 -27.76 5.69 -28.24
#